data_AF-A0A4Y8WNR7-F1
#
_entry.id   AF-A0A4Y8WNR7-F1
#
_cell.length_a   1.000
_cell.length_b   1.000
_cell.length_c   1.000
_cell.angle_alpha   90.00
_cell.angle_beta   90.00
_cell.angle_gamma   90.00
#
_symmetry.space_group_name_H-M   'P 1'
#
loop_
_entity.id
_entity.type
_entity.pdbx_description
1 polymer ?
#
loop_
_entity_poly.entity_id
_entity_poly.type
_entity_poly.pdbx_seq_one_letter_code
_entity_poly.pdbx_strand_id
1 'polypeptide(L)'
;MKKIALLSLLLPLLFFSSYEVRAQMPVYDKAKHYQLRSMEVGPWEFSPGWWYFLMHRRYSGASLKWQWRGLKSGFVVNFNDNLYTPNNKVRALSIIEAINTRKKFEEITKSMTKVRDREIVNIADRKVDIVHKDYKILFDRLNLLMAKCIIEYRNTIGKNEQLIEYITEHKKIQDNIDYIKKSYVTNIDREKVYNQELKNLENLVLRCSRSIEIHYMFNTITKLKDNA
;
A
#
# COMPACT_ATOMS: atom_id res chain seq x y z
N MET A 1 45.44 10.37 -26.25
CA MET A 1 44.75 11.68 -26.48
C MET A 1 43.22 11.60 -26.51
N LYS A 2 42.59 10.58 -27.12
CA LYS A 2 41.11 10.47 -27.20
C LYS A 2 40.36 10.38 -25.85
N LYS A 3 40.96 9.77 -24.81
CA LYS A 3 40.34 9.65 -23.47
C LYS A 3 40.28 10.97 -22.69
N ILE A 4 41.24 11.88 -22.93
CA ILE A 4 41.32 13.19 -22.26
C ILE A 4 40.29 14.16 -22.88
N ALA A 5 40.10 14.08 -24.20
CA ALA A 5 39.06 14.84 -24.90
C ALA A 5 37.64 14.46 -24.44
N LEU A 6 37.37 13.17 -24.26
CA LEU A 6 36.08 12.68 -23.74
C LEU A 6 35.79 13.15 -22.30
N LEU A 7 36.81 13.18 -21.44
CA LEU A 7 36.68 13.66 -20.06
C LEU A 7 36.43 15.18 -19.99
N SER A 8 37.05 15.95 -20.89
CA SER A 8 36.85 17.41 -20.97
C SER A 8 35.45 17.81 -21.46
N LEU A 9 34.81 16.95 -22.25
CA LEU A 9 33.48 17.19 -22.81
C LEU A 9 32.36 16.79 -21.83
N LEU A 10 32.61 15.82 -20.94
CA LEU A 10 31.68 15.38 -19.89
C LEU A 10 31.64 16.31 -18.66
N LEU A 11 32.72 17.02 -18.37
CA LEU A 11 32.83 17.90 -17.20
C LEU A 11 31.84 19.10 -17.19
N PRO A 12 31.60 19.82 -18.31
CA PRO A 12 30.60 20.89 -18.32
C PRO A 12 29.15 20.36 -18.21
N LEU A 13 28.86 19.17 -18.76
CA LEU A 13 27.54 18.52 -18.65
C LEU A 13 27.17 18.18 -17.20
N LEU A 14 28.14 17.83 -16.36
CA LEU A 14 27.91 17.59 -14.94
C LEU A 14 27.63 18.90 -14.18
N PHE A 15 28.27 20.02 -14.52
CA PHE A 15 28.02 21.32 -13.89
C PHE A 15 26.64 21.91 -14.21
N PHE A 16 26.11 21.68 -15.43
CA PHE A 16 24.75 22.12 -15.79
C PHE A 16 23.63 21.28 -15.16
N SER A 17 23.94 20.05 -14.71
CA SER A 17 22.96 19.16 -14.07
C SER A 17 22.64 19.49 -12.61
N SER A 18 23.39 20.43 -12.01
CA SER A 18 23.23 20.89 -10.62
C SER A 18 22.29 22.09 -10.43
N TYR A 19 21.47 22.44 -11.43
CA TYR A 19 20.34 23.33 -11.17
C TYR A 19 19.34 22.58 -10.30
N GLU A 20 19.35 22.86 -8.99
CA GLU A 20 18.29 22.44 -8.08
C GLU A 20 16.95 22.91 -8.65
N VAL A 21 16.21 22.00 -9.27
CA VAL A 21 14.81 22.21 -9.63
C VAL A 21 14.05 22.27 -8.31
N ARG A 22 13.94 23.46 -7.74
CA ARG A 22 13.06 23.73 -6.60
C ARG A 22 11.62 23.71 -7.10
N ALA A 23 11.12 22.50 -7.36
CA ALA A 23 9.89 22.26 -8.11
C ALA A 23 8.60 22.66 -7.40
N GLN A 24 8.64 23.13 -6.15
CA GLN A 24 7.48 23.63 -5.42
C GLN A 24 7.94 24.39 -4.18
N MET A 25 8.29 25.67 -4.33
CA MET A 25 8.28 26.60 -3.20
C MET A 25 6.92 27.31 -3.20
N PRO A 26 6.20 27.40 -2.07
CA PRO A 26 4.99 28.20 -2.01
C PRO A 26 5.36 29.67 -2.22
N VAL A 27 5.06 30.19 -3.42
CA VAL A 27 5.26 31.61 -3.75
C VAL A 27 3.95 32.34 -3.51
N TYR A 28 3.99 33.35 -2.65
CA TYR A 28 2.85 34.24 -2.41
C TYR A 28 2.64 35.17 -3.61
N ASP A 29 1.70 34.80 -4.48
CA ASP A 29 1.27 35.63 -5.60
C ASP A 29 0.17 36.59 -5.13
N LYS A 30 0.52 37.88 -5.04
CA LYS A 30 -0.41 38.94 -4.63
C LYS A 30 -1.62 39.02 -5.55
N ALA A 31 -1.45 38.85 -6.85
CA ALA A 31 -2.56 38.99 -7.80
C ALA A 31 -3.62 37.91 -7.54
N LYS A 32 -3.19 36.65 -7.46
CA LYS A 32 -4.07 35.52 -7.15
C LYS A 32 -4.65 35.61 -5.75
N HIS A 33 -3.85 36.00 -4.76
CA HIS A 33 -4.34 36.17 -3.38
C HIS A 33 -5.48 37.17 -3.30
N TYR A 34 -5.32 38.38 -3.84
CA TYR A 34 -6.36 39.40 -3.80
C TYR A 34 -7.58 39.00 -4.64
N GLN A 35 -7.38 38.35 -5.78
CA GLN A 35 -8.49 37.85 -6.59
C GLN A 35 -9.31 36.77 -5.85
N LEU A 36 -8.64 35.76 -5.27
CA LEU A 36 -9.30 34.72 -4.48
C LEU A 36 -9.97 35.31 -3.23
N ARG A 37 -9.28 36.20 -2.51
CA ARG A 37 -9.82 36.92 -1.35
C ARG A 37 -11.09 37.70 -1.72
N SER A 38 -11.11 38.39 -2.85
CA SER A 38 -12.28 39.12 -3.38
C SER A 38 -13.41 38.20 -3.86
N MET A 39 -13.08 36.96 -4.22
CA MET A 39 -14.06 35.90 -4.52
C MET A 39 -14.59 35.21 -3.26
N GLU A 40 -13.81 35.19 -2.18
CA GLU A 40 -14.12 34.56 -0.89
C GLU A 40 -14.78 35.56 0.08
N VAL A 41 -14.02 36.13 1.03
CA VAL A 41 -14.51 36.90 2.21
C VAL A 41 -13.92 38.30 2.34
N GLY A 42 -13.02 38.69 1.44
CA GLY A 42 -12.34 39.98 1.55
C GLY A 42 -13.02 41.11 0.79
N PRO A 43 -12.50 42.33 0.98
CA PRO A 43 -12.92 43.51 0.22
C PRO A 43 -12.65 43.33 -1.27
N TRP A 44 -13.37 44.07 -2.12
CA TRP A 44 -13.25 44.00 -3.59
C TRP A 44 -11.94 44.65 -4.05
N GLU A 45 -10.83 43.94 -3.86
CA GLU A 45 -9.48 44.42 -4.09
C GLU A 45 -8.76 43.57 -5.14
N PHE A 46 -7.92 44.22 -5.94
CA PHE A 46 -7.11 43.56 -6.95
C PHE A 46 -5.69 44.09 -6.98
N SER A 47 -4.76 43.20 -7.36
CA SER A 47 -3.36 43.54 -7.56
C SER A 47 -2.91 43.04 -8.94
N PRO A 48 -2.13 43.82 -9.70
CA PRO A 48 -1.70 45.19 -9.39
C PRO A 48 -2.80 46.23 -9.70
N GLY A 49 -3.06 47.16 -8.77
CA GLY A 49 -4.22 48.06 -8.88
C GLY A 49 -4.19 49.00 -10.07
N TRP A 50 -3.00 49.44 -10.51
CA TRP A 50 -2.87 50.31 -11.69
C TRP A 50 -3.37 49.65 -12.98
N TRP A 51 -3.16 48.33 -13.12
CA TRP A 51 -3.59 47.59 -14.31
C TRP A 51 -5.12 47.53 -14.39
N TYR A 52 -5.78 47.30 -13.25
CA TYR A 52 -7.23 47.33 -13.17
C TYR A 52 -7.81 48.74 -13.37
N PHE A 53 -7.10 49.78 -12.92
CA PHE A 53 -7.48 51.17 -13.19
C PHE A 53 -7.41 51.55 -14.68
N LEU A 54 -6.36 51.11 -15.39
CA LEU A 54 -6.18 51.43 -16.81
C LEU A 54 -7.05 50.57 -17.73
N MET A 55 -7.04 49.25 -17.53
CA MET A 55 -7.62 48.28 -18.49
C MET A 55 -9.02 47.80 -18.11
N HIS A 56 -9.35 47.76 -16.81
CA HIS A 56 -10.57 47.12 -16.30
C HIS A 56 -11.39 48.03 -15.38
N ARG A 57 -11.36 49.34 -15.63
CA ARG A 57 -11.99 50.36 -14.77
C ARG A 57 -13.50 50.15 -14.60
N ARG A 58 -14.20 49.78 -15.68
CA ARG A 58 -15.66 49.54 -15.69
C ARG A 58 -16.05 48.29 -14.91
N TYR A 59 -15.21 47.26 -14.90
CA TYR A 59 -15.42 46.00 -14.19
C TYR A 59 -15.05 46.10 -12.71
N SER A 60 -13.86 46.64 -12.42
CA SER A 60 -13.31 46.71 -11.06
C SER A 60 -13.81 47.90 -10.24
N GLY A 61 -14.40 48.92 -10.88
CA GLY A 61 -14.76 50.15 -10.19
C GLY A 61 -13.57 50.98 -9.73
N ALA A 62 -12.39 50.73 -10.29
CA ALA A 62 -11.16 51.39 -9.91
C ALA A 62 -11.24 52.92 -10.10
N SER A 63 -10.88 53.64 -9.04
CA SER A 63 -10.80 55.10 -9.01
C SER A 63 -9.47 55.50 -8.40
N LEU A 64 -8.83 56.53 -8.96
CA LEU A 64 -7.62 57.08 -8.38
C LEU A 64 -8.02 58.05 -7.27
N LYS A 65 -7.57 57.81 -6.04
CA LYS A 65 -7.81 58.72 -4.91
C LYS A 65 -6.49 59.14 -4.28
N TRP A 66 -6.38 60.42 -3.93
CA TRP A 66 -5.28 60.89 -3.11
C TRP A 66 -5.46 60.39 -1.69
N GLN A 67 -4.44 59.75 -1.12
CA GLN A 67 -4.45 59.31 0.27
C GLN A 67 -3.28 59.94 1.03
N TRP A 68 -3.62 60.69 2.08
CA TRP A 68 -2.64 61.28 2.98
C TRP A 68 -2.08 60.18 3.92
N ARG A 69 -0.78 59.94 3.86
CA ARG A 69 -0.03 58.96 4.68
C ARG A 69 1.36 59.53 5.08
N GLY A 70 1.43 60.82 5.41
CA GLY A 70 2.68 61.51 5.75
C GLY A 70 3.66 61.54 4.56
N LEU A 71 4.90 61.12 4.76
CA LEU A 71 5.93 61.05 3.70
C LEU A 71 5.64 60.00 2.61
N LYS A 72 4.64 59.13 2.80
CA LYS A 72 4.18 58.15 1.80
C LYS A 72 2.82 58.54 1.18
N SER A 73 2.46 59.82 1.25
CA SER A 73 1.24 60.32 0.61
C SER A 73 1.33 60.20 -0.91
N GLY A 74 0.24 59.76 -1.54
CA GLY A 74 0.24 59.54 -2.97
C GLY A 74 -1.12 59.10 -3.50
N PHE A 75 -1.18 58.93 -4.81
CA PHE A 75 -2.35 58.38 -5.47
C PHE A 75 -2.43 56.87 -5.27
N VAL A 76 -3.55 56.40 -4.74
CA VAL A 76 -3.85 54.98 -4.53
C VAL A 76 -5.08 54.63 -5.36
N VAL A 77 -5.05 53.45 -5.98
CA VAL A 77 -6.23 52.92 -6.66
C VAL A 77 -7.19 52.37 -5.61
N ASN A 78 -8.36 52.99 -5.53
CA ASN A 78 -9.47 52.56 -4.69
C ASN A 78 -10.53 51.90 -5.55
N PHE A 79 -10.90 50.66 -5.22
CA PHE A 79 -11.97 49.94 -5.87
C PHE A 79 -13.32 50.29 -5.25
N ASN A 80 -14.39 50.15 -6.03
CA ASN A 80 -15.74 50.44 -5.57
C ASN A 80 -16.48 49.13 -5.28
N ASP A 81 -16.58 48.80 -3.99
CA ASP A 81 -17.29 47.62 -3.51
C ASP A 81 -18.78 47.62 -3.88
N ASN A 82 -19.39 48.76 -4.20
CA ASN A 82 -20.81 48.80 -4.59
C ASN A 82 -21.07 48.25 -6.00
N LEU A 83 -20.05 48.24 -6.87
CA LEU A 83 -20.14 47.60 -8.20
C LEU A 83 -20.05 46.07 -8.10
N TYR A 84 -19.65 45.55 -6.94
CA TYR A 84 -19.76 44.16 -6.59
C TYR A 84 -21.21 43.84 -6.20
N THR A 85 -22.08 43.71 -7.19
CA THR A 85 -23.48 43.30 -6.97
C THR A 85 -23.70 41.78 -6.85
N PRO A 86 -22.77 40.86 -7.19
CA PRO A 86 -22.97 39.43 -6.95
C PRO A 86 -21.92 38.87 -5.99
N ASN A 87 -22.34 38.49 -4.78
CA ASN A 87 -22.16 37.10 -4.34
C ASN A 87 -22.61 36.80 -2.91
N ASN A 88 -23.04 37.74 -2.06
CA ASN A 88 -23.50 37.35 -0.71
C ASN A 88 -24.61 36.29 -0.74
N LYS A 89 -25.55 36.36 -1.70
CA LYS A 89 -26.59 35.34 -1.90
C LYS A 89 -26.03 34.02 -2.45
N VAL A 90 -25.21 34.06 -3.51
CA VAL A 90 -24.61 32.86 -4.12
C VAL A 90 -23.63 32.17 -3.16
N ARG A 91 -22.90 32.95 -2.37
CA ARG A 91 -22.05 32.51 -1.26
C ARG A 91 -22.87 31.91 -0.13
N ALA A 92 -23.96 32.56 0.29
CA ALA A 92 -24.83 31.98 1.30
C ALA A 92 -25.35 30.61 0.83
N LEU A 93 -25.74 30.51 -0.44
CA LEU A 93 -26.15 29.23 -1.05
C LEU A 93 -25.01 28.21 -1.08
N SER A 94 -23.79 28.59 -1.48
CA SER A 94 -22.64 27.67 -1.52
C SER A 94 -22.19 27.21 -0.13
N ILE A 95 -22.24 28.09 0.88
CA ILE A 95 -21.99 27.74 2.27
C ILE A 95 -23.08 26.80 2.79
N ILE A 96 -24.36 27.07 2.50
CA ILE A 96 -25.47 26.20 2.87
C ILE A 96 -25.33 24.83 2.20
N GLU A 97 -24.95 24.79 0.92
CA GLU A 97 -24.69 23.55 0.19
C GLU A 97 -23.50 22.78 0.78
N ALA A 98 -22.40 23.46 1.10
CA ALA A 98 -21.23 22.86 1.75
C ALA A 98 -21.57 22.30 3.16
N ILE A 99 -22.39 23.01 3.94
CA ILE A 99 -22.86 22.54 5.25
C ILE A 99 -23.79 21.32 5.06
N ASN A 100 -24.71 21.37 4.10
CA ASN A 100 -25.65 20.29 3.84
C ASN A 100 -24.94 19.04 3.34
N THR A 101 -24.00 19.19 2.40
CA THR A 101 -23.16 18.09 1.93
C THR A 101 -22.32 17.51 3.06
N ARG A 102 -21.68 18.34 3.88
CA ARG A 102 -20.95 17.89 5.06
C ARG A 102 -21.83 17.11 6.03
N LYS A 103 -23.02 17.60 6.37
CA LYS A 103 -23.98 16.88 7.24
C LYS A 103 -24.36 15.52 6.66
N LYS A 104 -24.67 15.46 5.36
CA LYS A 104 -24.94 14.19 4.65
C LYS A 104 -23.76 13.23 4.74
N PHE A 105 -22.53 13.71 4.52
CA PHE A 105 -21.33 12.88 4.68
C PHE A 105 -21.09 12.42 6.12
N GLU A 106 -21.37 13.26 7.11
CA GLU A 106 -21.27 12.89 8.53
C GLU A 106 -22.30 11.81 8.90
N GLU A 107 -23.53 11.88 8.40
CA GLU A 107 -24.56 10.85 8.58
C GLU A 107 -24.16 9.52 7.93
N ILE A 108 -23.69 9.56 6.68
CA ILE A 108 -23.16 8.37 5.98
C ILE A 108 -21.96 7.80 6.73
N THR A 109 -21.07 8.65 7.23
CA THR A 109 -19.90 8.19 7.98
C THR A 109 -20.33 7.53 9.28
N LYS A 110 -21.29 8.12 10.02
CA LYS A 110 -21.86 7.54 11.24
C LYS A 110 -22.44 6.15 10.99
N SER A 111 -23.21 5.96 9.93
CA SER A 111 -23.77 4.63 9.60
C SER A 111 -22.68 3.62 9.19
N MET A 112 -21.63 4.09 8.51
CA MET A 112 -20.52 3.25 8.03
C MET A 112 -19.43 2.97 9.06
N THR A 113 -19.37 3.70 10.18
CA THR A 113 -18.34 3.53 11.23
C THR A 113 -18.23 2.08 11.70
N LYS A 114 -19.35 1.45 12.06
CA LYS A 114 -19.38 0.07 12.54
C LYS A 114 -18.84 -0.94 11.51
N VAL A 115 -19.13 -0.71 10.23
CA VAL A 115 -18.63 -1.55 9.13
C VAL A 115 -17.12 -1.35 8.99
N ARG A 116 -16.66 -0.10 9.02
CA ARG A 116 -15.23 0.23 8.97
C ARG A 116 -14.46 -0.44 10.11
N ASP A 117 -14.95 -0.33 11.34
CA ASP A 117 -14.27 -0.90 12.51
C ASP A 117 -14.18 -2.42 12.39
N ARG A 118 -15.26 -3.06 11.93
CA ARG A 118 -15.25 -4.51 11.63
C ARG A 118 -14.24 -4.86 10.55
N GLU A 119 -14.18 -4.10 9.45
CA GLU A 119 -13.24 -4.38 8.37
C GLU A 119 -11.79 -4.16 8.80
N ILE A 120 -11.50 -3.17 9.65
CA ILE A 120 -10.15 -2.98 10.21
C ILE A 120 -9.72 -4.23 10.99
N VAL A 121 -10.61 -4.78 11.82
CA VAL A 121 -10.33 -6.03 12.58
C VAL A 121 -10.13 -7.21 11.62
N ASN A 122 -10.98 -7.36 10.61
CA ASN A 122 -10.85 -8.42 9.60
C ASN A 122 -9.55 -8.31 8.80
N ILE A 123 -9.12 -7.09 8.47
CA ILE A 123 -7.85 -6.84 7.79
C ILE A 123 -6.68 -7.21 8.72
N ALA A 124 -6.76 -6.84 9.99
CA ALA A 124 -5.75 -7.17 10.98
C ALA A 124 -5.60 -8.69 11.16
N ASP A 125 -6.72 -9.43 11.28
CA ASP A 125 -6.73 -10.89 11.40
C ASP A 125 -6.08 -11.56 10.16
N ARG A 126 -6.43 -11.10 8.96
CA ARG A 126 -5.89 -11.66 7.72
C ARG A 126 -4.44 -11.28 7.44
N LYS A 127 -3.94 -10.18 7.99
CA LYS A 127 -2.59 -9.68 7.71
C LYS A 127 -1.49 -10.52 8.35
N VAL A 128 -1.73 -11.05 9.54
CA VAL A 128 -0.71 -11.75 10.33
C VAL A 128 -1.17 -13.18 10.60
N ASP A 129 -0.31 -14.12 10.22
CA ASP A 129 -0.49 -15.52 10.56
C ASP A 129 0.04 -15.78 11.98
N ILE A 130 -0.89 -15.80 12.94
CA ILE A 130 -0.59 -16.08 14.34
C ILE A 130 -0.51 -17.59 14.57
N VAL A 131 -1.33 -18.35 13.84
CA VAL A 131 -1.56 -19.79 14.02
C VAL A 131 -0.32 -20.60 13.64
N HIS A 132 0.41 -20.22 12.59
CA HIS A 132 1.57 -20.97 12.14
C HIS A 132 2.62 -21.19 13.24
N LYS A 133 2.75 -20.26 14.20
CA LYS A 133 3.69 -20.39 15.31
C LYS A 133 3.46 -21.66 16.13
N ASP A 134 2.21 -22.02 16.36
CA ASP A 134 1.83 -23.17 17.18
C ASP A 134 2.07 -24.49 16.42
N TYR A 135 1.77 -24.50 15.12
CA TYR A 135 1.94 -25.68 14.27
C TYR A 135 3.38 -25.92 13.82
N LYS A 136 4.23 -24.88 13.82
CA LYS A 136 5.62 -24.97 13.35
C LYS A 136 6.39 -26.11 14.01
N ILE A 137 6.27 -26.27 15.33
CA ILE A 137 6.96 -27.32 16.08
C ILE A 137 6.51 -28.71 15.63
N LEU A 138 5.22 -28.89 15.36
CA LEU A 138 4.66 -30.17 14.91
C LEU A 138 5.13 -30.49 13.48
N PHE A 139 5.07 -29.51 12.58
CA PHE A 139 5.58 -29.68 11.22
C PHE A 139 7.07 -29.96 11.19
N ASP A 140 7.88 -29.26 11.98
CA ASP A 140 9.33 -29.49 12.04
C ASP A 140 9.65 -30.92 12.49
N ARG A 141 8.93 -31.44 13.50
CA ARG A 141 9.07 -32.83 13.96
C ARG A 141 8.71 -33.83 12.87
N LEU A 142 7.56 -33.67 12.22
CA LEU A 142 7.10 -34.58 11.18
C LEU A 142 8.00 -34.53 9.93
N ASN A 143 8.48 -33.34 9.56
CA ASN A 143 9.45 -33.18 8.47
C ASN A 143 10.75 -33.92 8.76
N LEU A 144 11.25 -33.85 10.00
CA LEU A 144 12.43 -34.60 10.42
C LEU A 144 12.19 -36.11 10.38
N LEU A 145 11.02 -36.58 10.84
CA LEU A 145 10.64 -37.99 10.75
C LEU A 145 10.55 -38.45 9.29
N MET A 146 9.89 -37.66 8.43
CA MET A 146 9.78 -37.95 7.00
C MET A 146 11.16 -38.02 6.34
N ALA A 147 12.06 -37.09 6.65
CA ALA A 147 13.43 -37.11 6.14
C ALA A 147 14.18 -38.38 6.55
N LYS A 148 14.02 -38.82 7.80
CA LYS A 148 14.58 -40.11 8.27
C LYS A 148 14.00 -41.29 7.51
N CYS A 149 12.66 -41.38 7.39
CA CYS A 149 11.99 -42.44 6.65
C CYS A 149 12.44 -42.51 5.18
N ILE A 150 12.60 -41.37 4.50
CA ILE A 150 13.09 -41.31 3.12
C ILE A 150 14.52 -41.88 3.01
N ILE A 151 15.40 -41.56 3.97
CA ILE A 151 16.77 -42.06 3.99
C ILE A 151 16.77 -43.58 4.22
N GLU A 152 16.00 -44.06 5.19
CA GLU A 152 15.88 -45.48 5.49
C GLU A 152 15.28 -46.27 4.32
N TYR A 153 14.23 -45.75 3.69
CA TYR A 153 13.62 -46.33 2.49
C TYR A 153 14.66 -46.48 1.37
N ARG A 154 15.43 -45.41 1.11
CA ARG A 154 16.46 -45.42 0.08
C ARG A 154 17.57 -46.46 0.35
N ASN A 155 17.95 -46.64 1.62
CA ASN A 155 19.00 -47.58 2.00
C ASN A 155 18.55 -49.04 1.97
N THR A 156 17.27 -49.30 2.25
CA THR A 156 16.70 -50.65 2.36
C THR A 156 16.19 -51.17 1.02
N ILE A 157 15.30 -50.41 0.38
CA ILE A 157 14.58 -50.81 -0.84
C ILE A 157 15.31 -50.28 -2.08
N GLY A 158 15.86 -49.07 -2.02
CA GLY A 158 16.50 -48.39 -3.15
C GLY A 158 15.68 -47.25 -3.75
N LYS A 159 16.11 -46.79 -4.94
CA LYS A 159 15.47 -45.68 -5.65
C LYS A 159 14.40 -46.21 -6.62
N ASN A 160 13.15 -46.20 -6.17
CA ASN A 160 12.00 -46.70 -6.94
C ASN A 160 10.96 -45.58 -7.15
N GLU A 161 9.98 -45.82 -8.03
CA GLU A 161 8.89 -44.89 -8.32
C GLU A 161 8.11 -44.48 -7.07
N GLN A 162 7.83 -45.41 -6.16
CA GLN A 162 7.16 -45.13 -4.88
C GLN A 162 7.93 -44.13 -4.01
N LEU A 163 9.26 -44.16 -4.02
CA LEU A 163 10.07 -43.18 -3.28
C LEU A 163 9.92 -41.78 -3.90
N ILE A 164 9.86 -41.70 -5.22
CA ILE A 164 9.63 -40.45 -5.94
C ILE A 164 8.24 -39.91 -5.58
N GLU A 165 7.21 -40.77 -5.57
CA GLU A 165 5.86 -40.41 -5.15
C GLU A 165 5.85 -39.80 -3.74
N TYR A 166 6.46 -40.47 -2.75
CA TYR A 166 6.54 -39.94 -1.37
C TYR A 166 7.24 -38.58 -1.28
N ILE A 167 8.33 -38.39 -2.03
CA ILE A 167 9.04 -37.10 -2.07
C ILE A 167 8.16 -36.03 -2.72
N THR A 168 7.44 -36.37 -3.79
CA THR A 168 6.56 -35.42 -4.47
C THR A 168 5.35 -35.04 -3.62
N GLU A 169 4.74 -35.98 -2.90
CA GLU A 169 3.66 -35.70 -1.94
C GLU A 169 4.15 -34.82 -0.79
N HIS A 170 5.33 -35.12 -0.23
CA HIS A 170 5.94 -34.31 0.82
C HIS A 170 6.15 -32.87 0.37
N LYS A 171 6.68 -32.68 -0.85
CA LYS A 171 6.88 -31.37 -1.44
C LYS A 171 5.57 -30.61 -1.65
N LYS A 172 4.53 -31.27 -2.15
CA LYS A 172 3.20 -30.66 -2.32
C LYS A 172 2.65 -30.12 -0.99
N ILE A 173 2.80 -30.88 0.10
CA ILE A 173 2.39 -30.44 1.44
C ILE A 173 3.17 -29.19 1.87
N GLN A 174 4.49 -29.16 1.65
CA GLN A 174 5.31 -28.00 1.96
C GLN A 174 4.90 -26.77 1.14
N ASP A 175 4.67 -26.95 -0.16
CA ASP A 175 4.23 -25.89 -1.06
C ASP A 175 2.85 -25.35 -0.65
N ASN A 176 1.92 -26.22 -0.24
CA ASN A 176 0.60 -25.84 0.27
C ASN A 176 0.71 -24.98 1.55
N ILE A 177 1.54 -25.40 2.50
CA ILE A 177 1.78 -24.65 3.74
C ILE A 177 2.35 -23.27 3.43
N ASP A 178 3.33 -23.18 2.53
CA ASP A 178 3.95 -21.92 2.14
C ASP A 178 3.01 -21.01 1.33
N TYR A 179 2.11 -21.59 0.55
CA TYR A 179 1.04 -20.86 -0.13
C TYR A 179 0.08 -20.22 0.87
N ILE A 180 -0.38 -20.98 1.87
CA ILE A 180 -1.34 -20.49 2.88
C ILE A 180 -0.74 -19.37 3.73
N LYS A 181 0.53 -19.46 4.12
CA LYS A 181 1.23 -18.37 4.81
C LYS A 181 1.20 -17.04 4.05
N LYS A 182 1.30 -17.09 2.72
CA LYS A 182 1.30 -15.90 1.85
C LYS A 182 -0.11 -15.42 1.50
N SER A 183 -1.11 -16.26 1.70
CA SER A 183 -2.50 -15.99 1.31
C SER A 183 -3.20 -15.02 2.26
N TYR A 184 -4.09 -14.20 1.70
CA TYR A 184 -4.91 -13.24 2.43
C TYR A 184 -6.21 -13.91 2.95
N VAL A 185 -6.05 -14.76 3.95
CA VAL A 185 -7.11 -15.64 4.50
C VAL A 185 -7.24 -15.42 6.01
N THR A 186 -8.40 -15.72 6.59
CA THR A 186 -8.62 -15.59 8.04
C THR A 186 -7.80 -16.60 8.83
N ASN A 187 -7.49 -16.30 10.09
CA ASN A 187 -6.72 -17.24 10.92
C ASN A 187 -7.46 -18.55 11.19
N ILE A 188 -8.79 -18.51 11.31
CA ILE A 188 -9.64 -19.69 11.47
C ILE A 188 -9.50 -20.63 10.27
N ASP A 189 -9.49 -20.08 9.06
CA ASP A 189 -9.37 -20.89 7.85
C ASP A 189 -7.93 -21.41 7.67
N ARG A 190 -6.91 -20.63 8.05
CA ARG A 190 -5.51 -21.12 8.13
C ARG A 190 -5.39 -22.32 9.06
N GLU A 191 -6.00 -22.25 10.24
CA GLU A 191 -5.98 -23.33 11.22
C GLU A 191 -6.58 -24.62 10.66
N LYS A 192 -7.71 -24.54 9.95
CA LYS A 192 -8.31 -25.71 9.29
C LYS A 192 -7.35 -26.33 8.28
N VAL A 193 -6.70 -25.51 7.45
CA VAL A 193 -5.78 -26.01 6.44
C VAL A 193 -4.53 -26.60 7.08
N TYR A 194 -3.95 -25.96 8.09
CA TYR A 194 -2.78 -26.51 8.81
C TYR A 194 -3.10 -27.83 9.50
N ASN A 195 -4.27 -27.97 10.11
CA ASN A 195 -4.72 -29.25 10.66
C ASN A 195 -4.85 -30.34 9.60
N GLN A 196 -5.38 -30.00 8.43
CA GLN A 196 -5.53 -30.95 7.33
C GLN A 196 -4.15 -31.38 6.78
N GLU A 197 -3.25 -30.43 6.54
CA GLU A 197 -1.92 -30.73 6.04
C GLU A 197 -1.05 -31.47 7.06
N LEU A 198 -1.26 -31.23 8.36
CA LEU A 198 -0.62 -32.01 9.42
C LEU A 198 -1.04 -33.49 9.33
N LYS A 199 -2.35 -33.77 9.22
CA LYS A 199 -2.86 -35.13 9.05
C LYS A 199 -2.35 -35.79 7.77
N ASN A 200 -2.26 -35.03 6.67
CA ASN A 200 -1.70 -35.52 5.41
C ASN A 200 -0.24 -35.95 5.59
N LEU A 201 0.55 -35.13 6.28
CA LEU A 201 1.97 -35.41 6.54
C LEU A 201 2.15 -36.62 7.48
N GLU A 202 1.35 -36.73 8.53
CA GLU A 202 1.33 -37.90 9.42
C GLU A 202 1.03 -39.19 8.64
N ASN A 203 -0.02 -39.18 7.81
CA ASN A 203 -0.39 -40.32 6.99
C ASN A 203 0.71 -40.69 5.99
N LEU A 204 1.40 -39.70 5.42
CA LEU A 204 2.51 -39.92 4.51
C LEU A 204 3.69 -40.61 5.22
N VAL A 205 4.07 -40.12 6.40
CA VAL A 205 5.11 -40.75 7.24
C VAL A 205 4.74 -42.19 7.57
N LEU A 206 3.49 -42.44 7.96
CA LEU A 206 3.01 -43.80 8.27
C LEU A 206 3.04 -44.72 7.04
N ARG A 207 2.63 -44.24 5.86
CA ARG A 207 2.71 -45.00 4.60
C ARG A 207 4.17 -45.37 4.28
N CYS A 208 5.09 -44.44 4.46
CA CYS A 208 6.51 -44.65 4.22
C CYS A 208 7.11 -45.66 5.23
N SER A 209 6.83 -45.53 6.52
CA SER A 209 7.29 -46.49 7.54
C SER A 209 6.79 -47.91 7.26
N ARG A 210 5.48 -48.05 6.96
CA ARG A 210 4.88 -49.35 6.68
C ARG A 210 5.48 -50.04 5.46
N SER A 211 5.80 -49.31 4.41
CA SER A 211 6.44 -49.91 3.23
C SER A 211 7.85 -50.45 3.53
N ILE A 212 8.61 -49.75 4.38
CA ILE A 212 9.89 -50.23 4.90
C ILE A 212 9.71 -51.50 5.74
N GLU A 213 8.78 -51.49 6.70
CA GLU A 213 8.49 -52.64 7.56
C GLU A 213 8.09 -53.88 6.75
N ILE A 214 7.20 -53.70 5.76
CA ILE A 214 6.78 -54.77 4.85
C ILE A 214 7.98 -55.36 4.10
N HIS A 215 8.88 -54.51 3.60
CA HIS A 215 10.08 -54.99 2.90
C HIS A 215 11.00 -55.81 3.81
N TYR A 216 11.21 -55.37 5.05
CA TYR A 216 11.97 -56.15 6.03
C TYR A 216 11.33 -57.51 6.31
N MET A 217 10.01 -57.55 6.50
CA MET A 217 9.27 -58.80 6.73
C MET A 217 9.44 -59.77 5.56
N PHE A 218 9.30 -59.28 4.31
CA PHE A 218 9.51 -60.11 3.12
C PHE A 218 10.94 -60.65 3.05
N ASN A 219 11.95 -59.82 3.30
CA ASN A 219 13.35 -60.26 3.29
C ASN A 219 13.67 -61.29 4.38
N THR A 220 13.02 -61.21 5.54
CA THR A 220 13.18 -62.23 6.59
C THR A 220 12.51 -63.54 6.19
N ILE A 221 11.30 -63.49 5.63
CA ILE A 221 10.58 -64.68 5.18
C ILE A 221 11.34 -65.40 4.06
N THR A 222 11.89 -64.66 3.08
CA THR A 222 12.69 -65.27 2.00
C THR A 222 13.93 -65.96 2.54
N LYS A 223 14.68 -65.32 3.45
CA LYS A 223 15.84 -65.94 4.11
C LYS A 223 15.49 -67.19 4.91
N LEU A 224 14.34 -67.20 5.60
CA LEU A 224 13.89 -68.38 6.33
C LEU A 224 13.53 -69.53 5.39
N LYS A 225 12.94 -69.23 4.22
CA LYS A 225 12.62 -70.22 3.19
C LYS A 225 13.88 -70.80 2.55
N ASP A 226 14.90 -69.97 2.28
CA ASP A 226 16.14 -70.42 1.65
C ASP A 226 17.02 -71.26 2.59
N ASN A 227 16.79 -71.16 3.90
CA ASN A 227 17.49 -71.93 4.94
C ASN A 227 16.75 -73.20 5.39
N ALA A 228 15.55 -73.47 4.84
CA ALA A 228 14.71 -74.63 5.16
C ALA A 228 14.73 -75.66 4.02
#